data_AF-A0AAD4GH81-F1
#
_entry.id   AF-A0AAD4GH81-F1
#
_cell.length_a   1.000
_cell.length_b   1.000
_cell.length_c   1.000
_cell.angle_alpha   90.00
_cell.angle_beta   90.00
_cell.angle_gamma   90.00
#
_symmetry.space_group_name_H-M   'P 1'
#
loop_
_entity.id
_entity.type
_entity.pdbx_description
1 polymer ?
#
loop_
_entity_poly.entity_id
_entity_poly.type
_entity_poly.pdbx_seq_one_letter_code
_entity_poly.pdbx_strand_id
1 'polypeptide(L)'
;MNITLSQRLSVAFRGLPAQAHLETFVVQAHPGSGYKSDLTACLWIEDARIEEALLSATVWPGPVSLVLVTPHTPNSAAYKTLLDYLTTKHASTNLSVHVLHVSSVAGGSSNAYLNMARFFARTSRVVLFPDSIPRSARSTHNAHWLDKLSVDTPHPVLLSNTTSKTFSPRLLAPVVLPRDHPVWCTERCYMFGSRLLDWEDCLWRLWLESAGEASSIAVPHLLNGFKNATLPLVSPFAVRLPHSFIRRHQTRCCVQIKIRLRWSAKYRSEACAFTLKRSQAFESLSKTEKRHMQWRKKFCREVS
;
A
#
# COMPACT_ATOMS: atom_id res chain seq x y z
N MET A 1 -35.11 22.67 -2.77
CA MET A 1 -34.82 21.32 -3.30
C MET A 1 -33.78 20.66 -2.40
N ASN A 2 -34.09 19.51 -1.79
CA ASN A 2 -33.17 18.78 -0.93
C ASN A 2 -32.27 17.91 -1.80
N ILE A 3 -31.06 18.38 -2.09
CA ILE A 3 -30.08 17.63 -2.87
C ILE A 3 -29.49 16.56 -1.94
N THR A 4 -29.66 15.30 -2.31
CA THR A 4 -29.15 14.15 -1.54
C THR A 4 -27.62 14.21 -1.43
N LEU A 5 -27.06 13.62 -0.37
CA LEU A 5 -25.60 13.50 -0.21
C LEU A 5 -24.94 12.86 -1.45
N SER A 6 -25.60 11.87 -2.05
CA SER A 6 -25.15 11.22 -3.29
C SER A 6 -25.09 12.19 -4.48
N GLN A 7 -26.11 13.04 -4.65
CA GLN A 7 -26.11 14.09 -5.67
C GLN A 7 -25.07 15.19 -5.40
N ARG A 8 -24.79 15.51 -4.13
CA ARG A 8 -23.70 16.45 -3.77
C ARG A 8 -22.33 15.89 -4.13
N LEU A 9 -22.11 14.60 -3.87
CA LEU A 9 -20.86 13.91 -4.20
C LEU A 9 -20.69 13.75 -5.71
N SER A 10 -21.75 13.43 -6.46
CA SER A 10 -21.65 13.32 -7.93
C SER A 10 -21.39 14.67 -8.62
N VAL A 11 -21.88 15.78 -8.04
CA VAL A 11 -21.60 17.14 -8.55
C VAL A 11 -20.18 17.60 -8.22
N ALA A 12 -19.67 17.33 -7.01
CA ALA A 12 -18.32 17.69 -6.60
C ALA A 12 -17.25 16.85 -7.31
N PHE A 13 -17.60 15.63 -7.72
CA PHE A 13 -16.68 14.67 -8.30
C PHE A 13 -17.26 14.05 -9.58
N ARG A 14 -17.57 14.88 -10.59
CA ARG A 14 -18.15 14.46 -11.88
C ARG A 14 -17.31 13.43 -12.66
N GLY A 15 -16.05 13.22 -12.26
CA GLY A 15 -15.15 12.20 -12.82
C GLY A 15 -15.00 10.95 -11.97
N LEU A 16 -15.73 10.81 -10.84
CA LEU A 16 -15.81 9.52 -10.16
C LEU A 16 -16.65 8.59 -11.03
N PRO A 17 -16.16 7.38 -11.36
CA PRO A 17 -16.98 6.38 -12.01
C PRO A 17 -18.26 6.18 -11.19
N ALA A 18 -19.39 5.91 -11.86
CA ALA A 18 -20.63 5.53 -11.19
C ALA A 18 -20.31 4.49 -10.12
N GLN A 19 -20.90 4.60 -8.92
CA GLN A 19 -20.66 3.67 -7.81
C GLN A 19 -20.78 2.23 -8.34
N ALA A 20 -19.63 1.61 -8.62
CA ALA A 20 -19.59 0.21 -8.93
C ALA A 20 -19.99 -0.50 -7.64
N HIS A 21 -20.92 -1.44 -7.75
CA HIS A 21 -21.35 -2.24 -6.62
C HIS A 21 -20.12 -2.91 -5.99
N LEU A 22 -19.82 -2.55 -4.75
CA LEU A 22 -18.88 -3.33 -3.94
C LEU A 22 -19.68 -4.53 -3.42
N GLU A 23 -19.53 -5.67 -4.08
CA GLU A 23 -20.11 -6.90 -3.57
C GLU A 23 -19.12 -7.53 -2.60
N THR A 24 -19.42 -7.37 -1.31
CA THR A 24 -18.65 -8.01 -0.26
C THR A 24 -18.95 -9.51 -0.26
N PHE A 25 -18.20 -10.26 -1.06
CA PHE A 25 -18.15 -11.71 -0.97
C PHE A 25 -17.28 -12.14 0.20
N VAL A 26 -17.75 -11.91 1.43
CA VAL A 26 -16.98 -12.32 2.61
C VAL A 26 -17.06 -13.84 2.73
N VAL A 27 -16.15 -14.53 2.06
CA VAL A 27 -15.93 -15.94 2.29
C VAL A 27 -15.19 -16.03 3.63
N GLN A 28 -15.94 -16.21 4.72
CA GLN A 28 -15.39 -16.18 6.06
C GLN A 28 -14.83 -17.54 6.43
N ALA A 29 -13.50 -17.61 6.45
CA ALA A 29 -12.78 -18.47 7.38
C ALA A 29 -13.38 -18.35 8.80
N HIS A 30 -13.82 -19.46 9.42
CA HIS A 30 -14.18 -19.44 10.83
C HIS A 30 -12.96 -18.99 11.66
N PRO A 31 -13.13 -18.15 12.68
CA PRO A 31 -12.04 -17.78 13.59
C PRO A 31 -11.67 -19.00 14.44
N GLY A 32 -10.94 -19.94 13.83
CA GLY A 32 -10.33 -21.03 14.56
C GLY A 32 -9.27 -20.46 15.48
N SER A 33 -9.24 -20.92 16.73
CA SER A 33 -8.23 -20.64 17.76
C SER A 33 -6.80 -21.09 17.41
N GLY A 34 -6.49 -21.30 16.13
CA GLY A 34 -5.24 -21.90 15.63
C GLY A 34 -4.33 -20.96 14.82
N TYR A 35 -4.65 -19.67 14.69
CA TYR A 35 -3.73 -18.74 14.02
C TYR A 35 -2.44 -18.59 14.84
N LYS A 36 -1.29 -18.66 14.16
CA LYS A 36 0.02 -18.43 14.79
C LYS A 36 0.35 -16.95 14.95
N SER A 37 -0.42 -16.06 14.32
CA SER A 37 -0.21 -14.62 14.33
C SER A 37 -1.53 -13.86 14.39
N ASP A 38 -1.53 -12.77 15.14
CA ASP A 38 -2.57 -11.75 15.25
C ASP A 38 -2.52 -10.70 14.13
N LEU A 39 -1.70 -10.91 13.09
CA LEU A 39 -1.55 -9.99 11.97
C LEU A 39 -2.39 -10.43 10.76
N THR A 40 -3.21 -9.52 10.25
CA THR A 40 -3.88 -9.73 8.96
C THR A 40 -2.95 -9.29 7.82
N ALA A 41 -2.65 -10.17 6.88
CA ALA A 41 -2.02 -9.76 5.61
C ALA A 41 -3.06 -9.09 4.72
N CYS A 42 -2.79 -7.87 4.29
CA CYS A 42 -3.65 -7.10 3.40
C CYS A 42 -2.99 -7.00 2.02
N LEU A 43 -3.71 -7.46 1.00
CA LEU A 43 -3.27 -7.40 -0.38
C LEU A 43 -4.43 -7.08 -1.30
N TRP A 44 -4.10 -6.68 -2.52
CA TRP A 44 -5.05 -6.63 -3.60
C TRP A 44 -4.46 -7.30 -4.82
N ILE A 45 -5.33 -7.80 -5.69
CA ILE A 45 -4.90 -8.42 -6.93
C ILE A 45 -5.95 -8.25 -8.03
N GLU A 46 -5.49 -8.38 -9.27
CA GLU A 46 -6.34 -8.50 -10.45
C GLU A 46 -6.84 -9.95 -10.56
N ASP A 47 -8.07 -10.15 -11.03
CA ASP A 47 -8.66 -11.47 -11.24
C ASP A 47 -7.78 -12.43 -12.06
N ALA A 48 -7.07 -11.92 -13.07
CA ALA A 48 -6.12 -12.69 -13.87
C ALA A 48 -4.98 -13.35 -13.07
N ARG A 49 -4.67 -12.87 -11.86
CA ARG A 49 -3.60 -13.40 -11.00
C ARG A 49 -4.13 -14.09 -9.73
N ILE A 50 -5.44 -14.40 -9.67
CA ILE A 50 -6.05 -14.96 -8.46
C ILE A 50 -5.34 -16.22 -7.93
N GLU A 51 -4.88 -17.11 -8.82
CA GLU A 51 -4.22 -18.35 -8.42
C GLU A 51 -2.90 -18.09 -7.65
N GLU A 52 -2.14 -17.09 -8.10
CA GLU A 52 -0.89 -16.67 -7.45
C GLU A 52 -1.16 -16.11 -6.04
N ALA A 53 -2.23 -15.31 -5.89
CA ALA A 53 -2.66 -14.80 -4.59
C ALA A 53 -3.10 -15.92 -3.65
N LEU A 54 -3.91 -16.86 -4.12
CA LEU A 54 -4.38 -17.99 -3.32
C LEU A 54 -3.20 -18.84 -2.83
N LEU A 55 -2.23 -19.15 -3.69
CA LEU A 55 -1.01 -19.86 -3.31
C LEU A 55 -0.12 -19.08 -2.33
N SER A 56 -0.16 -17.75 -2.38
CA SER A 56 0.62 -16.90 -1.47
C SER A 56 -0.10 -16.69 -0.14
N ALA A 57 -1.44 -16.77 -0.12
CA ALA A 57 -2.25 -16.71 1.09
C ALA A 57 -2.10 -17.96 1.96
N THR A 58 -1.91 -19.14 1.37
CA THR A 58 -1.75 -20.40 2.13
C THR A 58 -0.45 -20.46 2.94
N VAL A 59 0.57 -19.69 2.57
CA VAL A 59 1.84 -19.62 3.32
C VAL A 59 1.82 -18.58 4.45
N TRP A 60 0.77 -17.77 4.54
CA TRP A 60 0.63 -16.75 5.59
C TRP A 60 0.14 -17.38 6.91
N PRO A 61 0.82 -17.16 8.05
CA PRO A 61 0.48 -17.81 9.33
C PRO A 61 -0.75 -17.21 10.05
N GLY A 62 -1.30 -16.10 9.55
CA GLY A 62 -2.45 -15.40 10.14
C GLY A 62 -3.64 -15.28 9.16
N PRO A 63 -4.59 -14.37 9.45
CA PRO A 63 -5.67 -14.04 8.53
C PRO A 63 -5.17 -13.27 7.29
N VAL A 64 -5.91 -13.38 6.19
CA VAL A 64 -5.64 -12.68 4.93
C VAL A 64 -6.89 -11.89 4.53
N SER A 65 -6.72 -10.60 4.26
CA SER A 65 -7.73 -9.73 3.66
C SER A 65 -7.30 -9.39 2.24
N LEU A 66 -8.02 -9.94 1.26
CA LEU A 66 -7.73 -9.82 -0.16
C LEU A 66 -8.82 -8.99 -0.85
N VAL A 67 -8.43 -7.92 -1.53
CA VAL A 67 -9.30 -7.23 -2.48
C VAL A 67 -9.01 -7.75 -3.88
N LEU A 68 -10.02 -8.34 -4.51
CA LEU A 68 -9.96 -8.83 -5.88
C LEU A 68 -10.60 -7.81 -6.81
N VAL A 69 -9.86 -7.30 -7.78
CA VAL A 69 -10.33 -6.30 -8.73
C VAL A 69 -10.60 -6.98 -10.06
N THR A 70 -11.79 -6.75 -10.62
CA THR A 70 -12.22 -7.35 -11.88
C THR A 70 -12.91 -6.33 -12.79
N PRO A 71 -12.67 -6.35 -14.11
CA PRO A 71 -13.44 -5.57 -15.07
C PRO A 71 -14.76 -6.25 -15.47
N HIS A 72 -15.03 -7.45 -14.97
CA HIS A 72 -16.22 -8.21 -15.30
C HIS A 72 -17.43 -7.66 -14.54
N THR A 73 -18.48 -7.29 -15.27
CA THR A 73 -19.71 -6.78 -14.67
C THR A 73 -20.38 -7.84 -13.79
N PRO A 74 -21.04 -7.48 -12.67
CA PRO A 74 -21.60 -8.45 -11.72
C PRO A 74 -22.58 -9.48 -12.31
N ASN A 75 -23.26 -9.14 -13.41
CA ASN A 75 -24.21 -10.04 -14.07
C ASN A 75 -23.61 -10.88 -15.21
N SER A 76 -22.33 -10.68 -15.53
CA SER A 76 -21.67 -11.40 -16.63
C SER A 76 -21.40 -12.87 -16.27
N ALA A 77 -21.37 -13.73 -17.30
CA ALA A 77 -20.99 -15.14 -17.12
C ALA A 77 -19.58 -15.28 -16.53
N ALA A 78 -18.64 -14.43 -16.95
CA ALA A 78 -17.27 -14.42 -16.44
C ALA A 78 -17.22 -14.10 -14.94
N TYR A 79 -18.01 -13.15 -14.46
CA TYR A 79 -18.10 -12.83 -13.04
C TYR A 79 -18.67 -14.01 -12.22
N LYS A 80 -19.71 -14.67 -12.72
CA LYS A 80 -20.27 -15.87 -12.07
C LYS A 80 -19.25 -17.00 -11.99
N THR A 81 -18.54 -17.28 -13.07
CA THR A 81 -17.44 -18.28 -13.09
C THR A 81 -16.35 -17.93 -12.07
N LEU A 82 -16.01 -16.64 -11.93
CA LEU A 82 -15.04 -16.19 -10.93
C LEU A 82 -15.53 -16.47 -9.50
N LEU A 83 -16.80 -16.18 -9.20
CA LEU A 83 -17.37 -16.47 -7.89
C LEU A 83 -17.45 -17.97 -7.60
N ASP A 84 -17.83 -18.79 -8.58
CA ASP A 84 -17.83 -20.25 -8.47
C ASP A 84 -16.40 -20.79 -8.22
N TYR A 85 -15.39 -20.20 -8.87
CA TYR A 85 -13.99 -20.53 -8.61
C TYR A 85 -13.57 -20.17 -7.18
N LEU A 86 -13.92 -18.98 -6.70
CA LEU A 86 -13.58 -18.54 -5.35
C LEU A 86 -14.26 -19.41 -4.27
N THR A 87 -15.52 -19.77 -4.47
CA THR A 87 -16.28 -20.62 -3.54
C THR A 87 -15.72 -22.05 -3.50
N THR A 88 -15.31 -22.62 -4.63
CA THR A 88 -14.71 -23.97 -4.67
C THR A 88 -13.29 -24.02 -4.08
N LYS A 89 -12.49 -22.97 -4.25
CA LYS A 89 -11.12 -22.88 -3.71
C LYS A 89 -11.04 -22.38 -2.27
N HIS A 90 -12.18 -22.01 -1.67
CA HIS A 90 -12.28 -21.41 -0.33
C HIS A 90 -11.77 -22.30 0.83
N ALA A 91 -11.45 -23.57 0.61
CA ALA A 91 -11.04 -24.48 1.68
C ALA A 91 -9.79 -24.05 2.49
N SER A 92 -9.08 -22.98 2.10
CA SER A 92 -8.05 -22.35 2.93
C SER A 92 -8.66 -21.50 4.06
N THR A 93 -8.57 -21.98 5.29
CA THR A 93 -9.24 -21.51 6.52
C THR A 93 -8.85 -20.11 7.04
N ASN A 94 -8.20 -19.25 6.24
CA ASN A 94 -7.63 -17.98 6.71
C ASN A 94 -7.92 -16.78 5.78
N LEU A 95 -8.67 -16.97 4.70
CA LEU A 95 -8.86 -15.96 3.66
C LEU A 95 -10.19 -15.20 3.83
N SER A 96 -10.19 -13.89 3.59
CA SER A 96 -11.37 -13.05 3.34
C SER A 96 -11.17 -12.36 2.00
N VAL A 97 -12.07 -12.59 1.05
CA VAL A 97 -11.99 -11.98 -0.29
C VAL A 97 -13.04 -10.88 -0.39
N HIS A 98 -12.73 -9.79 -1.08
CA HIS A 98 -13.66 -8.71 -1.37
C HIS A 98 -13.56 -8.40 -2.86
N VAL A 99 -14.63 -8.66 -3.62
CA VAL A 99 -14.62 -8.49 -5.08
C VAL A 99 -15.08 -7.07 -5.41
N LEU A 100 -14.24 -6.33 -6.12
CA LEU A 100 -14.48 -4.97 -6.55
C LEU A 100 -14.53 -4.92 -8.07
N HIS A 101 -15.69 -4.56 -8.60
CA HIS A 101 -15.85 -4.27 -10.01
C HIS A 101 -15.28 -2.89 -10.36
N VAL A 102 -14.48 -2.82 -11.43
CA VAL A 102 -13.91 -1.56 -11.95
C VAL A 102 -14.13 -1.46 -13.45
N SER A 103 -14.20 -0.23 -13.99
CA SER A 103 -14.36 -0.04 -15.44
C SER A 103 -13.11 -0.43 -16.23
N SER A 104 -11.93 -0.34 -15.61
CA SER A 104 -10.65 -0.73 -16.19
C SER A 104 -9.69 -1.10 -15.07
N VAL A 105 -8.96 -2.19 -15.27
CA VAL A 105 -7.86 -2.60 -14.40
C VAL A 105 -6.57 -1.81 -14.73
N ALA A 106 -6.41 -1.44 -16.00
CA ALA A 106 -5.31 -0.60 -16.47
C ALA A 106 -5.44 0.82 -15.88
N GLY A 107 -4.56 1.16 -14.94
CA GLY A 107 -4.57 2.44 -14.22
C GLY A 107 -5.12 2.37 -12.79
N GLY A 108 -5.29 1.17 -12.24
CA GLY A 108 -5.92 0.92 -10.93
C GLY A 108 -5.35 1.72 -9.76
N SER A 109 -6.24 2.04 -8.80
CA SER A 109 -5.91 2.72 -7.55
C SER A 109 -5.34 1.74 -6.53
N SER A 110 -4.08 1.34 -6.77
CA SER A 110 -3.39 0.29 -6.01
C SER A 110 -3.41 0.51 -4.50
N ASN A 111 -3.21 1.75 -4.05
CA ASN A 111 -3.20 2.09 -2.64
C ASN A 111 -4.62 2.17 -2.07
N ALA A 112 -5.62 2.61 -2.84
CA ALA A 112 -7.01 2.58 -2.46
C ALA A 112 -7.50 1.14 -2.24
N TYR A 113 -7.09 0.20 -3.10
CA TYR A 113 -7.40 -1.21 -2.92
C TYR A 113 -6.70 -1.80 -1.68
N LEU A 114 -5.44 -1.44 -1.41
CA LEU A 114 -4.76 -1.82 -0.15
C LEU A 114 -5.45 -1.23 1.08
N ASN A 115 -5.88 0.03 1.01
CA ASN A 115 -6.63 0.68 2.08
C ASN A 115 -7.95 -0.06 2.32
N MET A 116 -8.64 -0.48 1.27
CA MET A 116 -9.86 -1.28 1.40
C MET A 116 -9.58 -2.65 2.04
N ALA A 117 -8.51 -3.34 1.61
CA ALA A 117 -8.08 -4.60 2.24
C ALA A 117 -7.75 -4.40 3.74
N ARG A 118 -7.11 -3.28 4.07
CA ARG A 118 -6.84 -2.88 5.46
C ARG A 118 -8.12 -2.59 6.23
N PHE A 119 -9.08 -1.89 5.64
CA PHE A 119 -10.35 -1.58 6.27
C PHE A 119 -11.12 -2.85 6.65
N PHE A 120 -11.11 -3.85 5.79
CA PHE A 120 -11.75 -5.15 6.04
C PHE A 120 -10.91 -6.14 6.85
N ALA A 121 -9.72 -5.75 7.30
CA ALA A 121 -8.88 -6.62 8.08
C ALA A 121 -9.54 -6.99 9.43
N ARG A 122 -9.37 -8.25 9.83
CA ARG A 122 -10.04 -8.80 11.00
C ARG A 122 -9.37 -8.44 12.32
N THR A 123 -8.05 -8.27 12.28
CA THR A 123 -7.23 -8.01 13.46
C THR A 123 -6.95 -6.52 13.61
N SER A 124 -6.55 -6.10 14.81
CA SER A 124 -6.18 -4.72 15.10
C SER A 124 -4.88 -4.28 14.43
N ARG A 125 -4.09 -5.23 13.90
CA ARG A 125 -2.79 -4.99 13.27
C ARG A 125 -2.72 -5.66 11.91
N VAL A 126 -2.16 -4.95 10.94
CA VAL A 126 -2.11 -5.40 9.55
C VAL A 126 -0.71 -5.34 8.99
N VAL A 127 -0.45 -6.17 7.98
CA VAL A 127 0.72 -6.05 7.10
C VAL A 127 0.22 -5.71 5.71
N LEU A 128 0.55 -4.52 5.22
CA LEU A 128 0.20 -4.11 3.86
C LEU A 128 1.25 -4.65 2.89
N PHE A 129 0.85 -5.56 2.02
CA PHE A 129 1.68 -6.08 0.94
C PHE A 129 1.35 -5.34 -0.35
N PRO A 130 2.20 -4.39 -0.78
CA PRO A 130 1.94 -3.62 -1.99
C PRO A 130 2.21 -4.41 -3.27
N ASP A 131 2.45 -5.72 -3.20
CA ASP A 131 2.44 -6.61 -4.36
C ASP A 131 1.85 -7.97 -4.00
N SER A 132 2.71 -8.91 -3.65
CA SER A 132 2.37 -10.28 -3.29
C SER A 132 2.98 -10.62 -1.93
N ILE A 133 2.44 -11.66 -1.27
CA ILE A 133 3.07 -12.25 -0.09
C ILE A 133 4.26 -13.07 -0.60
N PRO A 134 5.51 -12.74 -0.24
CA PRO A 134 6.67 -13.40 -0.81
C PRO A 134 6.66 -14.90 -0.50
N ARG A 135 6.69 -15.72 -1.55
CA ARG A 135 6.85 -17.16 -1.44
C ARG A 135 8.33 -17.47 -1.24
N SER A 136 8.72 -17.82 -0.03
CA SER A 136 10.07 -18.36 0.17
C SER A 136 10.10 -19.79 -0.38
N ALA A 137 10.84 -19.98 -1.47
CA ALA A 137 10.99 -21.27 -2.13
C ALA A 137 11.85 -22.27 -1.34
N ARG A 138 12.47 -21.87 -0.21
CA ARG A 138 13.53 -22.65 0.45
C ARG A 138 13.55 -22.62 1.99
N SER A 139 12.60 -21.98 2.66
CA SER A 139 12.73 -21.80 4.12
C SER A 139 11.45 -22.14 4.87
N THR A 140 11.56 -23.12 5.75
CA THR A 140 10.65 -23.42 6.88
C THR A 140 10.68 -22.31 7.95
N HIS A 141 11.47 -21.24 7.78
CA HIS A 141 11.66 -20.15 8.74
C HIS A 141 10.95 -18.83 8.39
N ASN A 142 9.88 -18.87 7.58
CA ASN A 142 9.29 -17.66 6.96
C ASN A 142 8.63 -16.65 7.90
N ALA A 143 8.48 -16.98 9.18
CA ALA A 143 7.73 -16.20 10.16
C ALA A 143 8.53 -15.70 11.36
N HIS A 144 9.83 -16.00 11.50
CA HIS A 144 10.65 -15.59 12.67
C HIS A 144 10.74 -14.07 12.88
N TRP A 145 10.45 -13.29 11.84
CA TRP A 145 10.38 -11.82 11.97
C TRP A 145 9.08 -11.35 12.64
N LEU A 146 8.02 -12.18 12.67
CA LEU A 146 6.81 -11.91 13.42
C LEU A 146 7.11 -11.86 14.92
N ASP A 147 7.98 -12.74 15.41
CA ASP A 147 8.42 -12.75 16.81
C ASP A 147 9.20 -11.49 17.20
N LYS A 148 9.76 -10.78 16.22
CA LYS A 148 10.45 -9.49 16.42
C LYS A 148 9.49 -8.31 16.46
N LEU A 149 8.22 -8.49 16.09
CA LEU A 149 7.22 -7.45 16.21
C LEU A 149 6.73 -7.42 17.65
N SER A 150 7.07 -6.34 18.35
CA SER A 150 6.41 -6.06 19.63
C SER A 150 4.90 -5.94 19.41
N VAL A 151 4.12 -6.52 20.33
CA VAL A 151 2.65 -6.53 20.28
C VAL A 151 2.10 -5.10 20.26
N ASP A 152 2.78 -4.18 20.94
CA ASP A 152 2.29 -2.82 21.20
C ASP A 152 3.00 -1.71 20.42
N THR A 153 3.62 -1.97 19.25
CA THR A 153 4.20 -0.85 18.48
C THR A 153 3.10 0.01 17.85
N PRO A 154 2.89 1.27 18.31
CA PRO A 154 1.87 2.14 17.73
C PRO A 154 2.33 2.74 16.39
N HIS A 155 3.62 2.64 16.09
CA HIS A 155 4.26 3.23 14.92
C HIS A 155 4.39 2.22 13.78
N PRO A 156 4.34 2.70 12.52
CA PRO A 156 4.59 1.85 11.36
C PRO A 156 5.96 1.14 11.44
N VAL A 157 5.98 -0.14 11.06
CA VAL A 157 7.21 -0.94 10.98
C VAL A 157 7.42 -1.35 9.52
N LEU A 158 8.48 -0.86 8.90
CA LEU A 158 8.83 -1.19 7.53
C LEU A 158 9.60 -2.52 7.47
N LEU A 159 9.14 -3.44 6.62
CA LEU A 159 9.84 -4.70 6.37
C LEU A 159 10.83 -4.47 5.24
N SER A 160 12.12 -4.58 5.53
CA SER A 160 13.19 -4.14 4.64
C SER A 160 14.38 -5.08 4.64
N ASN A 161 15.41 -4.83 3.83
CA ASN A 161 16.67 -5.57 3.88
C ASN A 161 17.67 -4.97 4.89
N THR A 162 17.44 -3.73 5.34
CA THR A 162 18.38 -2.96 6.16
C THR A 162 17.66 -2.25 7.30
N THR A 163 18.23 -2.33 8.50
CA THR A 163 17.78 -1.54 9.64
C THR A 163 18.31 -0.10 9.52
N SER A 164 17.59 0.76 8.79
CA SER A 164 17.94 2.19 8.68
C SER A 164 17.09 3.04 9.62
N LYS A 165 17.73 4.02 10.26
CA LYS A 165 17.06 5.09 11.03
C LYS A 165 16.69 6.30 10.17
N THR A 166 17.11 6.32 8.91
CA THR A 166 16.76 7.34 7.93
C THR A 166 15.80 6.77 6.91
N PHE A 167 14.89 7.61 6.42
CA PHE A 167 14.04 7.24 5.30
C PHE A 167 14.93 7.00 4.08
N SER A 168 14.79 5.81 3.49
CA SER A 168 15.40 5.44 2.22
C SER A 168 14.27 4.97 1.32
N PRO A 169 14.26 5.30 0.01
CA PRO A 169 13.29 4.73 -0.91
C PRO A 169 13.37 3.20 -0.87
N ARG A 170 12.27 2.55 -0.48
CA ARG A 170 12.19 1.09 -0.43
C ARG A 170 11.10 0.63 -1.39
N LEU A 171 11.52 0.01 -2.49
CA LEU A 171 10.64 -0.45 -3.55
C LEU A 171 9.69 -1.52 -3.01
N LEU A 172 8.38 -1.24 -3.07
CA LEU A 172 7.30 -2.16 -2.67
C LEU A 172 7.51 -2.84 -1.31
N ALA A 173 8.21 -2.17 -0.38
CA ALA A 173 8.45 -2.72 0.95
C ALA A 173 7.12 -2.85 1.71
N PRO A 174 6.79 -4.04 2.24
CA PRO A 174 5.62 -4.19 3.09
C PRO A 174 5.75 -3.37 4.38
N VAL A 175 4.61 -2.97 4.94
CA VAL A 175 4.58 -2.19 6.18
C VAL A 175 3.57 -2.78 7.15
N VAL A 176 3.98 -2.92 8.40
CA VAL A 176 3.13 -3.31 9.52
C VAL A 176 2.62 -2.05 10.22
N LEU A 177 1.33 -1.97 10.49
CA LEU A 177 0.73 -0.86 11.24
C LEU A 177 -0.58 -1.27 11.90
N PRO A 178 -1.09 -0.48 12.87
CA PRO A 178 -2.46 -0.63 13.36
C PRO A 178 -3.48 -0.52 12.22
N ARG A 179 -4.52 -1.34 12.25
CA ARG A 179 -5.61 -1.32 11.27
C ARG A 179 -6.25 0.07 11.17
N ASP A 180 -6.36 0.77 12.29
CA ASP A 180 -6.98 2.09 12.47
C ASP A 180 -5.97 3.25 12.47
N HIS A 181 -4.70 3.01 12.13
CA HIS A 181 -3.69 4.08 11.99
C HIS A 181 -4.21 5.27 11.14
N PRO A 182 -4.02 6.52 11.56
CA PRO A 182 -4.72 7.67 10.96
C PRO A 182 -4.28 7.98 9.51
N VAL A 183 -3.15 7.45 9.07
CA VAL A 183 -2.63 7.65 7.71
C VAL A 183 -3.20 6.61 6.76
N TRP A 184 -3.80 7.09 5.67
CA TRP A 184 -4.25 6.30 4.53
C TRP A 184 -3.32 6.54 3.33
N CYS A 185 -2.97 5.49 2.60
CA CYS A 185 -2.15 5.62 1.39
C CYS A 185 -3.01 6.17 0.25
N THR A 186 -2.89 7.43 -0.11
CA THR A 186 -3.70 8.02 -1.19
C THR A 186 -2.93 8.11 -2.50
N GLU A 187 -3.59 7.84 -3.62
CA GLU A 187 -3.12 8.23 -4.94
C GLU A 187 -3.49 9.70 -5.18
N ARG A 188 -2.51 10.54 -5.47
CA ARG A 188 -2.77 11.92 -5.94
C ARG A 188 -2.40 12.13 -7.39
N CYS A 189 -1.58 11.25 -7.97
CA CYS A 189 -1.03 11.40 -9.32
C CYS A 189 -1.58 10.35 -10.30
N TYR A 190 -2.90 10.21 -10.37
CA TYR A 190 -3.59 9.22 -11.24
C TYR A 190 -3.13 9.25 -12.71
N MET A 191 -2.67 10.42 -13.21
CA MET A 191 -2.24 10.59 -14.60
C MET A 191 -1.01 9.76 -14.99
N PHE A 192 -0.24 9.24 -14.03
CA PHE A 192 1.03 8.54 -14.31
C PHE A 192 1.08 7.11 -13.74
N GLY A 193 -0.05 6.59 -13.26
CA GLY A 193 -0.25 5.26 -12.62
C GLY A 193 1.01 4.40 -12.47
N SER A 194 1.72 4.54 -11.35
CA SER A 194 2.80 3.60 -11.00
C SER A 194 2.70 3.26 -9.53
N ARG A 195 2.20 2.05 -9.29
CA ARG A 195 2.13 1.41 -7.99
C ARG A 195 3.40 1.61 -7.17
N LEU A 196 4.57 1.48 -7.80
CA LEU A 196 5.87 1.60 -7.15
C LEU A 196 6.08 2.96 -6.50
N LEU A 197 5.89 4.02 -7.28
CA LEU A 197 6.13 5.40 -6.85
C LEU A 197 5.00 5.90 -5.94
N ASP A 198 3.76 5.50 -6.24
CA ASP A 198 2.60 5.80 -5.38
C ASP A 198 2.76 5.13 -4.00
N TRP A 199 3.37 3.94 -3.95
CA TRP A 199 3.72 3.29 -2.69
C TRP A 199 4.89 3.98 -1.98
N GLU A 200 5.93 4.39 -2.70
CA GLU A 200 7.04 5.15 -2.12
C GLU A 200 6.56 6.43 -1.42
N ASP A 201 5.67 7.18 -2.08
CA ASP A 201 5.08 8.40 -1.50
C ASP A 201 4.21 8.07 -0.28
N CYS A 202 3.54 6.90 -0.23
CA CYS A 202 2.87 6.45 0.99
C CYS A 202 3.86 6.13 2.12
N LEU A 203 4.93 5.38 1.84
CA LEU A 203 5.95 5.05 2.84
C LEU A 203 6.61 6.33 3.40
N TRP A 204 6.88 7.30 2.53
CA TRP A 204 7.38 8.61 2.94
C TRP A 204 6.39 9.33 3.86
N ARG A 205 5.09 9.29 3.54
CA ARG A 205 4.05 9.90 4.37
C ARG A 205 3.92 9.22 5.73
N LEU A 206 3.96 7.89 5.78
CA LEU A 206 3.97 7.13 7.05
C LEU A 206 5.17 7.51 7.91
N TRP A 207 6.35 7.65 7.28
CA TRP A 207 7.57 8.07 7.96
C TRP A 207 7.46 9.49 8.55
N LEU A 208 6.98 10.45 7.76
CA LEU A 208 6.75 11.84 8.19
C LEU A 208 5.78 11.90 9.39
N GLU A 209 4.67 11.16 9.31
CA GLU A 209 3.63 11.17 10.32
C GLU A 209 4.10 10.51 11.63
N SER A 210 4.96 9.50 11.53
CA SER A 210 5.64 8.87 12.68
C SER A 210 6.71 9.74 13.36
N ALA A 211 7.00 10.94 12.86
CA ALA A 211 8.09 11.79 13.35
C ALA A 211 9.47 11.09 13.39
N GLY A 212 9.71 10.15 12.46
CA GLY A 212 10.94 9.36 12.39
C GLY A 212 11.02 8.21 13.40
N GLU A 213 9.93 7.90 14.11
CA GLU A 213 9.84 6.76 15.03
C GLU A 213 9.41 5.47 14.33
N ALA A 214 9.08 5.53 13.04
CA ALA A 214 8.90 4.34 12.22
C ALA A 214 10.16 3.46 12.29
N SER A 215 9.97 2.20 12.65
CA SER A 215 11.07 1.25 12.76
C SER A 215 11.23 0.44 11.47
N SER A 216 12.38 -0.18 11.28
CA SER A 216 12.63 -1.08 10.14
C SER A 216 13.13 -2.42 10.67
N ILE A 217 12.48 -3.51 10.27
CA ILE A 217 12.93 -4.88 10.54
C ILE A 217 13.57 -5.43 9.29
N ALA A 218 14.76 -6.01 9.44
CA ALA A 218 15.43 -6.71 8.35
C ALA A 218 14.77 -8.07 8.13
N VAL A 219 14.19 -8.27 6.94
CA VAL A 219 13.62 -9.53 6.47
C VAL A 219 14.20 -9.86 5.08
N PRO A 220 15.45 -10.37 5.01
CA PRO A 220 16.18 -10.55 3.75
C PRO A 220 15.45 -11.42 2.72
N HIS A 221 14.68 -12.40 3.19
CA HIS A 221 13.96 -13.34 2.32
C HIS A 221 12.68 -12.76 1.71
N LEU A 222 12.02 -11.80 2.36
CA LEU A 222 10.81 -11.16 1.82
C LEU A 222 11.13 -10.33 0.56
N LEU A 223 12.37 -9.86 0.42
CA LEU A 223 12.73 -8.91 -0.64
C LEU A 223 13.64 -9.47 -1.73
N ASN A 224 14.10 -10.72 -1.59
CA ASN A 224 14.87 -11.39 -2.64
C ASN A 224 14.06 -11.60 -3.92
N GLY A 225 12.71 -11.69 -3.83
CA GLY A 225 11.84 -11.76 -5.01
C GLY A 225 11.79 -10.45 -5.81
N PHE A 226 12.06 -9.30 -5.18
CA PHE A 226 12.05 -7.99 -5.85
C PHE A 226 13.40 -7.62 -6.50
N LYS A 227 14.44 -8.45 -6.35
CA LYS A 227 15.78 -8.21 -6.94
C LYS A 227 15.78 -8.16 -8.47
N ASN A 228 14.75 -8.69 -9.12
CA ASN A 228 14.61 -8.67 -10.58
C ASN A 228 13.96 -7.38 -11.12
N ALA A 229 13.52 -6.47 -10.25
CA ALA A 229 13.07 -5.13 -10.65
C ALA A 229 14.28 -4.19 -10.80
N THR A 230 15.17 -4.46 -11.76
CA THR A 230 16.15 -3.48 -12.23
C THR A 230 15.43 -2.36 -12.98
N LEU A 231 14.83 -1.43 -12.24
CA LEU A 231 14.53 -0.10 -12.75
C LEU A 231 15.48 0.89 -12.06
N PRO A 232 16.08 1.82 -12.81
CA PRO A 232 17.00 2.78 -12.24
C PRO A 232 16.23 3.66 -11.26
N LEU A 233 16.55 3.49 -9.99
CA LEU A 233 16.11 4.36 -8.90
C LEU A 233 16.83 5.69 -9.12
N VAL A 234 16.21 6.60 -9.86
CA VAL A 234 16.73 7.95 -10.05
C VAL A 234 16.51 8.69 -8.75
N SER A 235 17.47 8.53 -7.84
CA SER A 235 17.77 9.59 -6.89
C SER A 235 18.01 10.87 -7.69
N PRO A 236 17.39 12.01 -7.35
CA PRO A 236 17.62 13.27 -8.06
C PRO A 236 19.08 13.75 -7.99
N PHE A 237 19.97 13.06 -7.25
CA PHE A 237 21.35 13.48 -7.02
C PHE A 237 22.45 12.69 -7.73
N ALA A 238 22.18 11.59 -8.43
CA ALA A 238 23.27 10.87 -9.09
C ALA A 238 22.82 9.89 -10.18
N VAL A 239 22.72 10.32 -11.45
CA VAL A 239 23.16 9.47 -12.58
C VAL A 239 23.53 10.34 -13.80
N ARG A 240 24.81 10.34 -14.20
CA ARG A 240 25.23 10.63 -15.58
C ARG A 240 25.15 9.30 -16.35
N LEU A 241 24.27 9.19 -17.34
CA LEU A 241 24.21 8.03 -18.24
C LEU A 241 24.91 8.31 -19.59
N PRO A 242 25.54 7.30 -20.24
CA PRO A 242 26.26 7.46 -21.50
C PRO A 242 25.33 7.71 -22.70
N HIS A 243 25.87 8.40 -23.70
CA HIS A 243 25.15 9.32 -24.56
C HIS A 243 24.58 8.77 -25.89
N SER A 244 24.68 7.46 -26.19
CA SER A 244 24.66 7.03 -27.60
C SER A 244 23.55 6.08 -28.09
N PHE A 245 22.57 5.63 -27.28
CA PHE A 245 21.59 4.63 -27.79
C PHE A 245 20.09 4.91 -27.59
N ILE A 246 19.69 6.14 -27.26
CA ILE A 246 18.27 6.38 -26.95
C ILE A 246 17.83 7.80 -27.35
N ARG A 247 17.41 8.02 -28.61
CA ARG A 247 17.06 9.37 -29.09
C ARG A 247 15.59 9.62 -29.49
N ARG A 248 14.73 8.61 -29.63
CA ARG A 248 13.30 8.86 -29.99
C ARG A 248 12.25 8.28 -29.04
N HIS A 249 12.51 7.15 -28.37
CA HIS A 249 11.60 6.64 -27.31
C HIS A 249 11.93 7.15 -25.89
N GLN A 250 13.14 7.69 -25.65
CA GLN A 250 13.50 8.23 -24.33
C GLN A 250 12.79 9.54 -24.00
N THR A 251 12.48 10.37 -24.99
CA THR A 251 12.01 11.74 -24.74
C THR A 251 10.62 11.75 -24.09
N ARG A 252 9.69 10.89 -24.53
CA ARG A 252 8.35 10.79 -23.92
C ARG A 252 8.40 10.19 -22.50
N CYS A 253 9.21 9.16 -22.28
CA CYS A 253 9.40 8.55 -20.96
C CYS A 253 10.04 9.53 -19.98
N CYS A 254 11.09 10.26 -20.40
CA CYS A 254 11.75 11.27 -19.58
C CYS A 254 10.83 12.44 -19.21
N VAL A 255 9.92 12.86 -20.09
CA VAL A 255 8.96 13.93 -19.79
C VAL A 255 7.96 13.48 -18.73
N GLN A 256 7.36 12.29 -18.86
CA GLN A 256 6.44 11.77 -17.84
C GLN A 256 7.12 11.57 -16.48
N ILE A 257 8.35 11.04 -16.47
CA ILE A 257 9.15 10.91 -15.25
C ILE A 257 9.42 12.29 -14.63
N LYS A 258 9.86 13.28 -15.40
CA LYS A 258 10.12 14.64 -14.90
C LYS A 258 8.86 15.29 -14.34
N ILE A 259 7.73 15.19 -15.05
CA ILE A 259 6.46 15.73 -14.58
C ILE A 259 6.07 15.05 -13.27
N ARG A 260 6.19 13.72 -13.19
CA ARG A 260 5.88 12.98 -11.98
C ARG A 260 6.77 13.37 -10.80
N LEU A 261 8.09 13.45 -10.99
CA LEU A 261 9.02 13.87 -9.93
C LEU A 261 8.66 15.27 -9.39
N ARG A 262 8.23 16.19 -10.26
CA ARG A 262 7.73 17.51 -9.85
C ARG A 262 6.45 17.40 -9.02
N TRP A 263 5.52 16.52 -9.41
CA TRP A 263 4.29 16.30 -8.64
C TRP A 263 4.55 15.62 -7.30
N SER A 264 5.42 14.62 -7.23
CA SER A 264 5.84 14.00 -5.95
C SER A 264 6.54 15.03 -5.05
N ALA A 265 7.43 15.87 -5.59
CA ALA A 265 8.05 16.96 -4.82
C ALA A 265 7.00 17.94 -4.29
N LYS A 266 6.07 18.40 -5.15
CA LYS A 266 4.95 19.27 -4.75
C LYS A 266 4.10 18.63 -3.66
N TYR A 267 3.75 17.35 -3.82
CA TYR A 267 2.98 16.59 -2.84
C TYR A 267 3.70 16.54 -1.49
N ARG A 268 4.99 16.19 -1.47
CA ARG A 268 5.79 16.14 -0.25
C ARG A 268 5.85 17.51 0.44
N SER A 269 6.04 18.59 -0.32
CA SER A 269 6.02 19.96 0.21
C SER A 269 4.66 20.34 0.82
N GLU A 270 3.55 20.04 0.15
CA GLU A 270 2.19 20.27 0.68
C GLU A 270 1.92 19.46 1.94
N ALA A 271 2.29 18.18 1.92
CA ALA A 271 2.14 17.25 3.04
C ALA A 271 2.94 17.73 4.26
N CYS A 272 4.16 18.23 4.05
CA CYS A 272 4.98 18.87 5.08
C CYS A 272 4.32 20.13 5.64
N ALA A 273 3.86 21.04 4.79
CA ALA A 273 3.17 22.25 5.22
C ALA A 273 1.93 21.94 6.05
N PHE A 274 1.12 20.96 5.62
CA PHE A 274 -0.08 20.53 6.33
C PHE A 274 0.25 19.93 7.70
N THR A 275 1.20 18.99 7.78
CA THR A 275 1.58 18.35 9.03
C THR A 275 2.17 19.35 10.04
N LEU A 276 2.95 20.33 9.57
CA LEU A 276 3.48 21.40 10.42
C LEU A 276 2.37 22.32 10.94
N LYS A 277 1.44 22.77 10.07
CA LYS A 277 0.28 23.57 10.48
C LYS A 277 -0.58 22.83 11.50
N ARG A 278 -0.87 21.54 11.27
CA ARG A 278 -1.63 20.71 12.21
C ARG A 278 -0.92 20.62 13.57
N SER A 279 0.41 20.48 13.58
CA SER A 279 1.19 20.42 14.83
C SER A 279 1.22 21.76 15.57
N GLN A 280 1.09 22.89 14.87
CA GLN A 280 1.04 24.23 15.47
C GLN A 280 -0.33 24.56 16.08
N ALA A 281 -1.40 23.93 15.62
CA ALA A 281 -2.76 24.17 16.11
C ALA A 281 -2.99 23.65 17.54
N PHE A 282 -2.09 22.81 18.07
CA PHE A 282 -2.18 22.31 19.44
C PHE A 282 -1.52 23.31 20.40
N GLU A 283 -2.31 23.93 21.26
CA GLU A 283 -1.92 25.06 22.13
C GLU A 283 -0.91 24.68 23.23
N SER A 284 -0.88 23.41 23.66
CA SER A 284 0.04 22.92 24.70
C SER A 284 0.72 21.61 24.30
N LEU A 285 1.79 21.72 23.50
CA LEU A 285 2.60 20.55 23.15
C LEU A 285 3.40 20.05 24.36
N SER A 286 3.27 18.76 24.65
CA SER A 286 4.17 18.03 25.55
C SER A 286 5.63 18.10 25.06
N LYS A 287 6.58 17.74 25.93
CA LYS A 287 8.01 17.70 25.57
C LYS A 287 8.28 16.76 24.38
N THR A 288 7.58 15.63 24.33
CA THR A 288 7.70 14.64 23.23
C THR A 288 7.17 15.23 21.93
N GLU A 289 6.00 15.88 21.94
CA GLU A 289 5.43 16.48 20.74
C GLU A 289 6.25 17.66 20.23
N LYS A 290 6.87 18.45 21.11
CA LYS A 290 7.84 19.49 20.73
C LYS A 290 9.04 18.89 19.99
N ARG A 291 9.57 17.77 20.48
CA ARG A 291 10.67 17.03 19.81
C ARG A 291 10.23 16.51 18.44
N HIS A 292 9.04 15.92 18.35
CA HIS A 292 8.46 15.46 17.08
C HIS A 292 8.28 16.60 16.10
N MET A 293 7.77 17.76 16.55
CA MET A 293 7.62 18.95 15.72
C MET A 293 8.97 19.45 15.20
N GLN A 294 10.01 19.50 16.04
CA GLN A 294 11.36 19.88 15.63
C GLN A 294 11.93 18.91 14.59
N TRP A 295 11.75 17.60 14.80
CA TRP A 295 12.16 16.59 13.84
C TRP A 295 11.45 16.78 12.48
N ARG A 296 10.12 16.98 12.49
CA ARG A 296 9.35 17.22 11.26
C ARG A 296 9.80 18.49 10.54
N LYS A 297 10.08 19.57 11.28
CA LYS A 297 10.65 20.81 10.69
C LYS A 297 11.98 20.54 10.00
N LYS A 298 12.88 19.77 10.63
CA LYS A 298 14.17 19.40 10.04
C LYS A 298 13.97 18.53 8.79
N PHE A 299 13.21 17.45 8.91
CA PHE A 299 12.93 16.53 7.80
C PHE A 299 12.30 17.25 6.59
N CYS A 300 11.32 18.13 6.82
CA CYS A 300 10.68 18.87 5.75
C CYS A 300 11.59 19.88 5.04
N ARG A 301 12.63 20.40 5.71
CA ARG A 301 13.65 21.26 5.07
C ARG A 301 14.59 20.49 4.16
N GLU A 302 14.80 19.20 4.41
CA GLU A 302 15.65 18.33 3.59
C GLU A 302 14.93 17.85 2.31
N VAL A 303 13.59 17.96 2.28
CA VAL A 303 12.73 17.48 1.18
C VAL A 303 12.20 18.63 0.30
N SER A 304 12.31 19.89 0.76
CA SER A 304 11.95 21.09 -0.01
C SER A 304 13.11 21.60 -0.85
#